data_AF-U5E8M0-F1
#
_entry.id   AF-U5E8M0-F1
#
_cell.length_a   1.000
_cell.length_b   1.000
_cell.length_c   1.000
_cell.angle_alpha   90.00
_cell.angle_beta   90.00
_cell.angle_gamma   90.00
#
_symmetry.space_group_name_H-M   'P 1'
#
loop_
_entity.id
_entity.type
_entity.pdbx_description
1 polymer ?
#
loop_
_entity_poly.entity_id
_entity_poly.type
_entity_poly.pdbx_seq_one_letter_code
_entity_poly.pdbx_strand_id
1 'polypeptide(L)'
;MTTGDAPYHKRRWIYITAGALLVVFALIGLLTFSEIRESAKAQDKAEQLHNSLLAAGLPAPDADVIADALGEDGGSVCQDPSAALTKARYQAAITNGASGPGQRPVIGPRDATEAVALTIATYCPDRLSDYLSQLDSLKLDDTTK
;
A
#
# COMPACT_ATOMS: atom_id res chain seq x y z
N MET A 1 -29.58 43.18 -11.72
CA MET A 1 -30.90 42.79 -11.19
C MET A 1 -30.74 42.43 -9.73
N THR A 2 -31.11 43.34 -8.84
CA THR A 2 -31.13 43.13 -7.39
C THR A 2 -32.23 42.11 -7.07
N THR A 3 -31.94 41.11 -6.23
CA THR A 3 -32.84 40.00 -5.85
C THR A 3 -34.05 40.43 -4.99
N GLY A 4 -34.39 41.73 -4.97
CA GLY A 4 -35.44 42.33 -4.15
C GLY A 4 -36.87 42.11 -4.66
N ASP A 5 -37.07 41.81 -5.95
CA ASP A 5 -38.41 41.81 -6.60
C ASP A 5 -38.96 40.40 -6.96
N ALA A 6 -38.31 39.32 -6.51
CA ALA A 6 -38.81 37.96 -6.74
C ALA A 6 -39.84 37.57 -5.67
N PRO A 7 -41.02 37.01 -6.03
CA PRO A 7 -42.03 36.62 -5.05
C PRO A 7 -41.45 35.60 -4.04
N TYR A 8 -41.83 35.72 -2.76
CA TYR A 8 -41.20 35.05 -1.60
C TYR A 8 -40.85 33.56 -1.81
N HIS A 9 -41.73 32.82 -2.50
CA HIS A 9 -41.51 31.40 -2.83
C HIS A 9 -40.37 31.15 -3.83
N LYS A 10 -40.18 32.03 -4.84
CA LYS A 10 -39.07 31.93 -5.80
C LYS A 10 -37.74 32.23 -5.15
N ARG A 11 -37.69 33.22 -4.26
CA ARG A 11 -36.47 33.59 -3.54
C ARG A 11 -36.01 32.47 -2.59
N ARG A 12 -36.96 31.81 -1.90
CA ARG A 12 -36.67 30.63 -1.05
C ARG A 12 -36.12 29.46 -1.86
N TRP A 13 -36.67 29.18 -3.04
CA TRP A 13 -36.17 28.13 -3.93
C TRP A 13 -34.75 28.39 -4.43
N ILE A 14 -34.42 29.64 -4.76
CA ILE A 14 -33.05 30.03 -5.16
C ILE A 14 -32.06 29.79 -4.02
N TYR A 15 -32.39 30.17 -2.78
CA TYR A 15 -31.49 29.94 -1.65
C TYR A 15 -31.33 28.45 -1.31
N ILE A 16 -32.39 27.65 -1.40
CA ILE A 16 -32.32 26.20 -1.15
C ILE A 16 -31.45 25.51 -2.22
N THR A 17 -31.66 25.83 -3.49
CA THR A 17 -30.89 25.25 -4.60
C THR A 17 -29.42 25.68 -4.56
N ALA A 18 -29.15 26.96 -4.28
CA ALA A 18 -27.78 27.45 -4.08
C ALA A 18 -27.10 26.76 -2.89
N GLY A 19 -27.80 26.60 -1.76
CA GLY A 19 -27.30 25.88 -0.59
C GLY A 19 -26.99 24.41 -0.89
N ALA A 20 -27.91 23.72 -1.58
CA ALA A 20 -27.72 22.33 -1.99
C ALA A 20 -26.52 22.17 -2.93
N LEU A 21 -26.37 23.06 -3.92
CA LEU A 21 -25.20 23.06 -4.82
C LEU A 21 -23.89 23.26 -4.07
N LEU A 22 -23.84 24.19 -3.11
CA LEU A 22 -22.65 24.43 -2.31
C LEU A 22 -22.26 23.19 -1.49
N VAL A 23 -23.25 22.51 -0.89
CA VAL A 23 -23.01 21.26 -0.17
C VAL A 23 -22.47 20.17 -1.10
N VAL A 24 -23.04 20.01 -2.30
CA VAL A 24 -22.54 19.04 -3.29
C VAL A 24 -21.09 19.34 -3.68
N PHE A 25 -20.75 20.59 -3.99
CA PHE A 25 -19.36 20.96 -4.30
C PHE A 25 -18.41 20.76 -3.12
N ALA A 26 -18.85 21.04 -1.89
CA ALA A 26 -18.05 20.79 -0.70
C ALA A 26 -17.75 19.30 -0.51
N LEU A 27 -18.74 18.43 -0.75
CA LEU A 27 -18.55 16.97 -0.67
C LEU A 27 -17.59 16.47 -1.76
N ILE A 28 -17.76 16.92 -3.01
CA ILE A 28 -16.85 16.55 -4.11
C ILE A 28 -15.42 17.00 -3.77
N GLY A 29 -15.25 18.24 -3.33
CA GLY A 29 -13.93 18.76 -2.95
C GLY A 29 -13.27 17.97 -1.82
N LEU A 30 -14.05 17.54 -0.82
CA LEU A 30 -13.53 16.74 0.29
C LEU A 30 -13.04 15.37 -0.19
N LEU A 31 -13.84 14.67 -1.02
CA LEU A 31 -13.49 13.35 -1.54
C LEU A 31 -12.27 13.40 -2.46
N THR A 32 -12.24 14.34 -3.40
CA THR A 32 -11.11 14.49 -4.33
C THR A 32 -9.82 14.87 -3.59
N PHE A 33 -9.89 15.70 -2.54
CA PHE A 33 -8.70 16.05 -1.77
C PHE A 33 -8.14 14.88 -0.97
N SER A 34 -8.99 14.02 -0.39
CA SER A 34 -8.53 12.81 0.29
C SER A 34 -7.82 11.85 -0.67
N GLU A 35 -8.40 11.63 -1.86
CA GLU A 35 -7.84 10.72 -2.86
C GLU A 35 -6.47 11.17 -3.36
N ILE A 36 -6.31 12.47 -3.68
CA ILE A 36 -5.02 13.02 -4.14
C ILE A 36 -3.95 12.90 -3.04
N ARG A 37 -4.33 13.09 -1.78
CA ARG A 37 -3.37 13.06 -0.68
C ARG A 37 -2.93 11.63 -0.35
N GLU A 38 -3.84 10.68 -0.45
CA GLU A 38 -3.55 9.25 -0.27
C GLU A 38 -2.67 8.74 -1.40
N SER A 39 -2.96 9.10 -2.65
CA SER A 39 -2.14 8.70 -3.80
C SER A 39 -0.72 9.27 -3.74
N ALA A 40 -0.57 10.55 -3.37
CA ALA A 40 0.75 11.16 -3.25
C ALA A 40 1.64 10.47 -2.20
N LYS A 41 1.08 10.11 -1.04
CA LYS A 41 1.84 9.41 0.00
C LYS A 41 2.17 7.97 -0.37
N ALA A 42 1.24 7.28 -1.04
CA ALA A 42 1.50 5.94 -1.57
C ALA A 42 2.67 5.98 -2.56
N GLN A 43 2.70 6.99 -3.43
CA GLN A 43 3.79 7.21 -4.39
C GLN A 43 5.12 7.50 -3.68
N ASP A 44 5.15 8.40 -2.70
CA ASP A 44 6.37 8.76 -1.97
C ASP A 44 7.01 7.54 -1.29
N LYS A 45 6.19 6.70 -0.63
CA LYS A 45 6.67 5.45 -0.01
C LYS A 45 7.11 4.42 -1.04
N ALA A 46 6.41 4.33 -2.15
CA ALA A 46 6.76 3.41 -3.23
C ALA A 46 8.09 3.78 -3.89
N GLU A 47 8.34 5.07 -4.11
CA GLU A 47 9.63 5.58 -4.58
C GLU A 47 10.74 5.32 -3.56
N GLN A 48 10.47 5.51 -2.27
CA GLN A 48 11.41 5.16 -1.21
C GLN A 48 11.78 3.68 -1.24
N LEU A 49 10.80 2.79 -1.38
CA LEU A 49 11.04 1.35 -1.47
C LEU A 49 11.83 1.00 -2.73
N HIS A 50 11.40 1.51 -3.90
CA HIS A 50 12.10 1.31 -5.18
C HIS A 50 13.59 1.67 -5.07
N ASN A 51 13.88 2.86 -4.55
CA ASN A 51 15.26 3.33 -4.38
C ASN A 51 16.05 2.48 -3.37
N SER A 52 15.42 2.04 -2.28
CA SER A 52 16.09 1.17 -1.30
C SER A 52 16.42 -0.22 -1.86
N LEU A 53 15.54 -0.79 -2.69
CA LEU A 53 15.79 -2.05 -3.40
C LEU A 53 16.96 -1.91 -4.37
N LEU A 54 16.98 -0.84 -5.18
CA LEU A 54 18.09 -0.57 -6.09
C LEU A 54 19.42 -0.35 -5.34
N ALA A 55 19.38 0.37 -4.23
CA ALA A 55 20.57 0.61 -3.40
C ALA A 55 21.12 -0.68 -2.77
N ALA A 56 20.26 -1.66 -2.50
CA ALA A 56 20.63 -3.00 -2.06
C ALA A 56 21.07 -3.93 -3.22
N GLY A 57 21.04 -3.46 -4.47
CA GLY A 57 21.36 -4.26 -5.66
C GLY A 57 20.27 -5.26 -6.05
N LEU A 58 19.06 -5.11 -5.49
CA LEU A 58 17.92 -5.99 -5.73
C LEU A 58 17.10 -5.50 -6.93
N PRO A 59 16.42 -6.43 -7.65
CA PRO A 59 15.48 -6.05 -8.70
C PRO A 59 14.31 -5.26 -8.08
N ALA A 60 14.13 -4.02 -8.54
CA ALA A 60 13.08 -3.13 -8.06
C ALA A 60 12.00 -2.95 -9.15
N PRO A 61 10.73 -3.31 -8.87
CA PRO A 61 9.60 -2.93 -9.73
C PRO A 61 9.42 -1.42 -9.79
N ASP A 62 8.75 -0.92 -10.83
CA ASP A 62 8.42 0.51 -10.93
C ASP A 62 7.60 0.98 -9.71
N ALA A 63 7.83 2.23 -9.28
CA ALA A 63 7.17 2.80 -8.11
C ALA A 63 5.63 2.77 -8.23
N ASP A 64 5.09 2.99 -9.43
CA ASP A 64 3.64 2.94 -9.67
C ASP A 64 3.06 1.54 -9.35
N VAL A 65 3.77 0.47 -9.74
CA VAL A 65 3.35 -0.92 -9.45
C VAL A 65 3.39 -1.21 -7.95
N ILE A 66 4.39 -0.67 -7.26
CA ILE A 66 4.53 -0.78 -5.81
C ILE A 66 3.40 -0.02 -5.10
N ALA A 67 3.09 1.21 -5.54
CA ALA A 67 2.02 2.03 -4.99
C ALA A 67 0.65 1.36 -5.18
N ASP A 68 0.38 0.79 -6.36
CA ASP A 68 -0.87 0.06 -6.64
C ASP A 68 -1.02 -1.21 -5.80
N ALA A 69 0.08 -1.90 -5.48
CA ALA A 69 0.06 -3.14 -4.72
C ALA A 69 0.02 -2.93 -3.20
N LEU A 70 0.72 -1.91 -2.68
CA LEU A 70 0.96 -1.70 -1.25
C LEU A 70 0.24 -0.47 -0.68
N GLY A 71 -0.22 0.47 -1.50
CA GLY A 71 -0.91 1.68 -1.06
C GLY A 71 -0.08 2.54 -0.09
N GLU A 72 -0.75 3.25 0.83
CA GLU A 72 -0.10 3.97 1.94
C GLU A 72 0.21 3.05 3.13
N ASP A 73 -0.54 1.94 3.29
CA ASP A 73 -0.59 1.10 4.48
C ASP A 73 0.32 -0.13 4.43
N GLY A 74 0.93 -0.42 3.27
CA GLY A 74 1.77 -1.60 3.07
C GLY A 74 0.99 -2.88 2.76
N GLY A 75 -0.32 -2.77 2.52
CA GLY A 75 -1.18 -3.87 2.12
C GLY A 75 -1.02 -5.15 2.94
N SER A 76 -0.98 -6.29 2.25
CA SER A 76 -0.89 -7.62 2.89
C SER A 76 0.41 -7.87 3.67
N VAL A 77 1.44 -7.03 3.49
CA VAL A 77 2.70 -7.13 4.22
C VAL A 77 2.51 -6.66 5.67
N CYS A 78 1.73 -5.60 5.88
CA CYS A 78 1.59 -4.96 7.19
C CYS A 78 0.28 -5.30 7.93
N GLN A 79 -0.76 -5.83 7.26
CA GLN A 79 -2.08 -6.03 7.89
C GLN A 79 -2.11 -7.06 9.04
N ASP A 80 -1.43 -8.21 8.94
CA ASP A 80 -1.23 -9.12 10.10
C ASP A 80 -0.15 -10.20 9.81
N PRO A 81 1.15 -9.86 9.92
CA PRO A 81 2.24 -10.84 9.75
C PRO A 81 2.23 -11.95 10.83
N SER A 82 1.58 -11.73 11.97
CA SER A 82 1.55 -12.67 13.10
C SER A 82 0.46 -13.75 12.99
N ALA A 83 -0.56 -13.53 12.15
CA ALA A 83 -1.59 -14.53 11.91
C ALA A 83 -0.97 -15.85 11.42
N ALA A 84 -1.39 -16.97 12.02
CA ALA A 84 -0.84 -18.29 11.72
C ALA A 84 -0.93 -18.66 10.22
N LEU A 85 -2.01 -18.26 9.55
CA LEU A 85 -2.20 -18.49 8.12
C LEU A 85 -1.22 -17.65 7.28
N THR A 86 -1.01 -16.38 7.64
CA THR A 86 -0.07 -15.49 6.96
C THR A 86 1.36 -16.02 7.09
N LYS A 87 1.76 -16.43 8.30
CA LYS A 87 3.06 -17.08 8.54
C LYS A 87 3.22 -18.37 7.74
N ALA A 88 2.21 -19.22 7.71
CA ALA A 88 2.23 -20.45 6.92
C ALA A 88 2.35 -20.18 5.40
N ARG A 89 1.69 -19.13 4.90
CA ARG A 89 1.81 -18.71 3.49
C ARG A 89 3.21 -18.17 3.17
N TYR A 90 3.78 -17.33 4.03
CA TYR A 90 5.15 -16.85 3.83
C TYR A 90 6.16 -17.99 3.89
N GLN A 91 6.03 -18.89 4.85
CA GLN A 91 6.90 -20.06 4.93
C GLN A 91 6.76 -20.93 3.67
N ALA A 92 5.53 -21.20 3.23
CA ALA A 92 5.30 -21.94 1.99
C ALA A 92 5.86 -21.19 0.76
N ALA A 93 5.80 -19.86 0.69
CA ALA A 93 6.36 -19.10 -0.41
C ALA A 93 7.90 -19.12 -0.41
N ILE A 94 8.53 -19.06 0.76
CA ILE A 94 10.00 -19.05 0.92
C ILE A 94 10.57 -20.45 0.68
N THR A 95 9.89 -21.50 1.15
CA THR A 95 10.43 -22.87 1.10
C THR A 95 9.99 -23.66 -0.13
N ASN A 96 9.24 -23.08 -1.07
CA ASN A 96 8.81 -23.79 -2.28
C ASN A 96 9.21 -23.06 -3.56
N GLY A 97 9.75 -23.81 -4.52
CA GLY A 97 10.19 -23.29 -5.81
C GLY A 97 9.11 -23.16 -6.88
N ALA A 98 7.83 -23.40 -6.53
CA ALA A 98 6.71 -23.36 -7.48
C ALA A 98 5.39 -22.95 -6.79
N SER A 99 4.59 -22.12 -7.46
CA SER A 99 3.26 -21.71 -7.00
C SER A 99 2.16 -22.60 -7.62
N GLY A 100 1.99 -23.84 -7.13
CA GLY A 100 0.94 -24.74 -7.65
C GLY A 100 1.18 -26.24 -7.43
N PRO A 101 0.46 -27.13 -8.12
CA PRO A 101 0.74 -28.56 -8.09
C PRO A 101 2.19 -28.81 -8.54
N GLY A 102 2.93 -29.62 -7.77
CA GLY A 102 4.36 -29.83 -7.97
C GLY A 102 5.26 -28.94 -7.11
N GLN A 103 4.78 -28.43 -5.98
CA GLN A 103 5.63 -27.73 -5.00
C GLN A 103 6.81 -28.62 -4.60
N ARG A 104 8.02 -28.10 -4.79
CA ARG A 104 9.27 -28.75 -4.37
C ARG A 104 9.89 -27.92 -3.27
N PRO A 105 10.24 -28.53 -2.12
CA PRO A 105 11.00 -27.85 -1.09
C PRO A 105 12.31 -27.34 -1.67
N VAL A 106 12.55 -26.05 -1.51
CA VAL A 106 13.81 -25.38 -1.88
C VAL A 106 14.29 -24.55 -0.70
N ILE A 107 15.58 -24.23 -0.69
CA ILE A 107 16.12 -23.24 0.22
C ILE A 107 15.79 -21.87 -0.37
N GLY A 108 15.11 -21.02 0.41
CA GLY A 108 14.69 -19.71 -0.06
C GLY A 108 15.87 -18.80 -0.38
N PRO A 109 15.77 -17.97 -1.43
CA PRO A 109 16.81 -17.01 -1.77
C PRO A 109 16.89 -15.89 -0.72
N ARG A 110 18.11 -15.52 -0.33
CA ARG A 110 18.38 -14.42 0.63
C ARG A 110 17.84 -13.08 0.12
N ASP A 111 18.02 -12.80 -1.16
CA ASP A 111 17.58 -11.56 -1.81
C ASP A 111 16.07 -11.32 -1.65
N ALA A 112 15.26 -12.37 -1.77
CA ALA A 112 13.81 -12.25 -1.61
C ALA A 112 13.44 -11.88 -0.17
N THR A 113 14.16 -12.42 0.82
CA THR A 113 13.93 -12.08 2.22
C THR A 113 14.42 -10.67 2.57
N GLU A 114 15.50 -10.22 1.93
CA GLU A 114 16.02 -8.86 2.09
C GLU A 114 15.07 -7.83 1.46
N ALA A 115 14.51 -8.12 0.28
CA ALA A 115 13.49 -7.29 -0.36
C ALA A 115 12.24 -7.14 0.53
N VAL A 116 11.80 -8.23 1.16
CA VAL A 116 10.68 -8.19 2.11
C VAL A 116 11.04 -7.41 3.37
N ALA A 117 12.27 -7.54 3.89
CA ALA A 117 12.73 -6.75 5.03
C ALA A 117 12.72 -5.24 4.72
N LEU A 118 13.18 -4.83 3.54
CA LEU A 118 13.14 -3.42 3.08
C LEU A 118 11.72 -2.91 2.91
N THR A 119 10.82 -3.76 2.41
CA THR A 119 9.39 -3.46 2.31
C THR A 119 8.78 -3.22 3.69
N ILE A 120 9.03 -4.11 4.66
CA ILE A 120 8.55 -3.96 6.04
C ILE A 120 9.16 -2.72 6.70
N ALA A 121 10.45 -2.46 6.50
CA ALA A 121 11.14 -1.28 7.04
C ALA A 121 10.52 0.04 6.53
N THR A 122 10.04 0.05 5.28
CA THR A 122 9.43 1.23 4.65
C THR A 122 7.99 1.46 5.12
N TYR A 123 7.19 0.39 5.21
CA TYR A 123 5.75 0.52 5.45
C TYR A 123 5.33 0.29 6.90
N CYS A 124 5.97 -0.63 7.62
CA CYS A 124 5.65 -0.99 9.01
C CYS A 124 6.91 -1.33 9.83
N PRO A 125 7.77 -0.32 10.13
CA PRO A 125 9.08 -0.52 10.75
C PRO A 125 9.02 -1.23 12.11
N ASP A 126 7.94 -1.04 12.86
CA ASP A 126 7.73 -1.68 14.17
C ASP A 126 7.66 -3.22 14.09
N ARG A 127 7.39 -3.78 12.90
CA ARG A 127 7.30 -5.23 12.67
C ARG A 127 8.59 -5.84 12.13
N LEU A 128 9.60 -5.01 11.84
CA LEU A 128 10.86 -5.46 11.25
C LEU A 128 11.59 -6.44 12.16
N SER A 129 11.64 -6.17 13.48
CA SER A 129 12.32 -7.04 14.45
C SER A 129 11.72 -8.45 14.49
N ASP A 130 10.40 -8.55 14.44
CA ASP A 130 9.69 -9.83 14.48
C ASP A 130 9.94 -10.64 13.20
N TYR A 131 10.02 -9.95 12.06
CA TYR A 131 10.35 -10.57 10.78
C TYR A 131 11.79 -11.09 10.75
N LEU A 132 12.77 -10.27 11.14
CA LEU A 132 14.18 -10.66 11.20
C LEU A 132 14.40 -11.85 12.15
N SER A 133 13.73 -11.85 13.31
CA SER A 133 13.80 -12.96 14.27
C SER A 133 13.26 -14.28 13.70
N GLN A 134 12.28 -14.23 12.79
CA GLN A 134 11.78 -15.41 12.10
C GLN A 134 12.77 -15.88 11.04
N LEU A 135 13.42 -14.97 10.31
CA LEU A 135 14.43 -15.32 9.31
C LEU A 135 15.66 -15.99 9.92
N ASP A 136 16.09 -15.58 11.11
CA ASP A 136 17.22 -16.22 11.81
C ASP A 136 16.99 -17.72 12.08
N SER A 137 15.73 -18.15 12.13
CA SER A 137 15.38 -19.57 12.28
C SER A 137 15.43 -20.37 10.96
N LEU A 138 15.52 -19.69 9.82
CA LEU A 138 15.51 -20.30 8.49
C LEU A 138 16.91 -20.41 7.91
N LYS A 139 17.19 -21.52 7.23
CA LYS A 139 18.37 -21.64 6.36
C LYS A 139 18.03 -20.98 5.03
N LEU A 140 18.81 -19.98 4.63
CA LEU A 140 18.67 -19.24 3.37
C LEU A 140 19.94 -19.40 2.55
N ASP A 141 19.80 -19.49 1.23
CA ASP A 141 20.90 -19.72 0.30
C ASP A 141 21.01 -18.58 -0.71
N ASP A 142 22.19 -18.44 -1.29
CA ASP A 142 22.51 -17.43 -2.30
C ASP A 142 22.29 -18.04 -3.69
N THR A 143 21.03 -18.03 -4.13
CA THR A 143 20.57 -18.79 -5.32
C THR A 143 20.06 -17.91 -6.46
N THR A 144 20.02 -16.59 -6.26
CA THR A 144 19.73 -15.59 -7.29
C THR A 144 20.97 -15.38 -8.16
N LYS A 145 20.81 -15.51 -9.48
CA LYS A 145 21.84 -15.27 -10.50
C LYS A 145 21.28 -14.33 -11.56
#